data_AF-A0A426Z589-F1
#
_entry.id   AF-A0A426Z589-F1
#
_cell.length_a   1.000
_cell.length_b   1.000
_cell.length_c   1.000
_cell.angle_alpha   90.00
_cell.angle_beta   90.00
_cell.angle_gamma   90.00
#
_symmetry.space_group_name_H-M   'P 1'
#
loop_
_entity.id
_entity.type
_entity.pdbx_description
1 polymer ?
#
loop_
_entity_poly.entity_id
_entity_poly.type
_entity_poly.pdbx_seq_one_letter_code
_entity_poly.pdbx_strand_id
1 'polypeptide(L)'
;MSLSYDQKREMSRLAAGFPTPLRRIASVIFLTYPLFLYIVTKRTRTVSGRELMRSTAGSVVVLFLLFLLSVVGSAVSGVVRRHDLAGVQPLSRVAIHKARLALEDKAYVKASPLLLGIKAERDGSNEYNNYQPGSLNTTDMIVKDLDNIDIVFHIGDITYANGYISQWDQFTAQVEPITSRVPYMLARYSTDFGMFHFCIADTEHDWREGSEQYKFIEHCLASADRKKQPWLIFAAHRVLGYSSGKSYVAEGSFEEPMGRESLQKLWQKYRVDMAFFGHVHNYERTCPIYQNQCVNNEKLHYSGTMNGTIHVVVGGGGSHLSNFSDTVPNWSIYRDLAFGFVKLTAFNHSSLLFEYKRSSDGKVYDSFTISRDYRDVLACVHDSCPPTTLAT
;
A
#
# COMPACT_ATOMS: atom_id res chain seq x y z
N MET A 1 23.94 34.11 7.74
CA MET A 1 24.67 35.09 8.57
C MET A 1 26.12 35.09 8.10
N SER A 2 26.67 36.20 7.60
CA SER A 2 28.06 36.23 7.09
C SER A 2 29.05 36.45 8.23
N LEU A 3 30.11 35.65 8.28
CA LEU A 3 31.16 35.72 9.30
C LEU A 3 32.07 36.94 9.07
N SER A 4 32.51 37.59 10.15
CA SER A 4 33.48 38.69 10.09
C SER A 4 34.88 38.21 9.66
N TYR A 5 35.73 39.14 9.21
CA TYR A 5 37.08 38.82 8.76
C TYR A 5 37.94 38.18 9.86
N ASP A 6 37.83 38.67 11.10
CA ASP A 6 38.56 38.11 12.24
C ASP A 6 38.09 36.71 12.62
N GLN A 7 36.78 36.44 12.51
CA GLN A 7 36.24 35.09 12.74
C GLN A 7 36.77 34.08 11.71
N LYS A 8 36.81 34.45 10.41
CA LYS A 8 37.37 33.58 9.35
C LYS A 8 38.86 33.30 9.55
N ARG A 9 39.61 34.27 10.07
CA ARG A 9 41.05 34.14 10.36
C ARG A 9 41.32 33.19 11.53
N GLU A 10 40.49 33.24 12.57
CA GLU A 10 40.59 32.34 13.72
C GLU A 10 40.24 30.89 13.36
N MET A 11 39.24 30.69 12.49
CA MET A 11 38.87 29.37 11.96
C MET A 11 39.96 28.73 11.11
N SER A 12 40.67 29.55 10.33
CA SER A 12 41.83 29.08 9.55
C SER A 12 42.99 28.64 10.44
N ARG A 13 43.18 29.29 11.61
CA ARG A 13 44.19 28.89 12.60
C ARG A 13 43.83 27.58 13.31
N LEU A 14 42.56 27.37 13.66
CA LEU A 14 42.10 26.12 14.29
C LEU A 14 42.19 24.92 13.33
N ALA A 15 41.85 25.11 12.05
CA ALA A 15 41.98 24.06 11.04
C ALA A 15 43.44 23.65 10.78
N ALA A 16 44.41 24.56 10.98
CA ALA A 16 45.84 24.27 10.82
C ALA A 16 46.39 23.28 11.88
N GLY A 17 45.68 23.07 12.99
CA GLY A 17 46.05 22.08 14.02
C GLY A 17 45.83 20.62 13.62
N PHE A 18 45.09 20.36 12.53
CA PHE A 18 44.79 19.00 12.08
C PHE A 18 45.82 18.47 11.06
N PRO A 19 46.01 17.14 10.95
CA PRO A 19 46.81 16.50 9.91
C PRO A 19 46.28 16.83 8.50
N THR A 20 47.17 16.90 7.51
CA THR A 20 46.89 17.28 6.11
C THR A 20 45.63 16.69 5.47
N PRO A 21 45.29 15.38 5.62
CA PRO A 21 44.08 14.83 5.00
C PRO A 21 42.77 15.33 5.64
N LEU A 22 42.81 15.77 6.91
CA LEU A 22 41.63 16.20 7.67
C LEU A 22 41.42 17.73 7.68
N ARG A 23 42.44 18.51 7.29
CA ARG A 23 42.38 19.98 7.28
C ARG A 23 41.24 20.52 6.40
N ARG A 24 41.04 19.94 5.21
CA ARG A 24 40.00 20.40 4.28
C ARG A 24 38.58 20.16 4.81
N ILE A 25 38.36 19.03 5.48
CA ILE A 25 37.06 18.68 6.06
C ILE A 25 36.74 19.58 7.25
N ALA A 26 37.72 19.82 8.12
CA ALA A 26 37.57 20.70 9.28
C ALA A 26 37.22 22.14 8.85
N SER A 27 37.88 22.68 7.81
CA SER A 27 37.59 24.04 7.31
C SER A 27 36.16 24.21 6.79
N VAL A 28 35.60 23.20 6.11
CA VAL A 28 34.23 23.24 5.58
C VAL A 28 33.19 23.16 6.71
N ILE A 29 33.41 22.31 7.72
CA ILE A 29 32.49 22.13 8.84
C ILE A 29 32.41 23.40 9.71
N PHE A 30 33.55 24.03 10.03
CA PHE A 30 33.54 25.25 10.83
C PHE A 30 32.80 26.39 10.12
N LEU A 31 32.91 26.50 8.79
CA LEU A 31 32.23 27.54 8.01
C LEU A 31 30.72 27.31 7.84
N THR A 32 30.24 26.08 8.02
CA THR A 32 28.83 25.71 7.78
C THR A 32 27.97 25.70 9.05
N TYR A 33 28.55 25.53 10.24
CA TYR A 33 27.80 25.43 11.51
C TYR A 33 28.25 26.45 12.59
N PRO A 34 27.79 27.71 12.53
CA PRO A 34 28.19 28.76 13.48
C PRO A 34 27.70 28.55 14.92
N LEU A 35 26.71 27.66 15.14
CA LEU A 35 26.17 27.33 16.47
C LEU A 35 27.20 26.63 17.37
N PHE A 36 28.17 25.91 16.78
CA PHE A 36 29.21 25.16 17.50
C PHE A 36 30.17 26.09 18.26
N LEU A 37 30.39 27.31 17.77
CA LEU A 37 31.27 28.30 18.41
C LEU A 37 30.65 28.90 19.68
N TYR A 38 29.32 29.03 19.74
CA TYR A 38 28.62 29.62 20.89
C TYR A 38 28.82 28.78 22.17
N ILE A 39 28.86 27.45 22.03
CA ILE A 39 29.02 26.51 23.15
C ILE A 39 30.48 26.48 23.64
N VAL A 40 31.46 26.58 22.74
CA VAL A 40 32.89 26.50 23.09
C VAL A 40 33.40 27.80 23.70
N THR A 41 32.96 28.96 23.21
CA THR A 41 33.43 30.28 23.68
C THR A 41 32.86 30.70 25.04
N LYS A 42 31.67 30.20 25.43
CA LYS A 42 31.07 30.53 26.73
C LYS A 42 31.72 29.77 27.91
N ARG A 43 32.46 28.69 27.64
CA ARG A 43 33.05 27.82 28.69
C ARG A 43 34.50 28.15 29.05
N THR A 44 35.13 29.14 28.40
CA THR A 44 36.55 29.50 28.60
C THR A 44 36.77 30.81 29.37
N ARG A 45 35.75 31.37 30.05
CA ARG A 45 35.95 32.47 31.01
C ARG A 45 36.06 31.92 32.42
N THR A 46 37.21 31.31 32.73
CA THR A 46 37.87 31.21 34.03
C THR A 46 38.84 30.04 33.98
N VAL A 47 40.01 30.20 34.60
CA VAL A 47 41.12 29.24 34.73
C VAL A 47 42.26 29.37 33.69
N SER A 48 43.46 29.49 34.28
CA SER A 48 44.79 29.70 33.69
C SER A 48 45.19 28.68 32.61
N GLY A 49 45.74 29.19 31.51
CA GLY A 49 45.85 28.53 30.22
C GLY A 49 47.06 27.62 29.97
N ARG A 50 47.46 26.73 30.89
CA ARG A 50 48.45 25.69 30.55
C ARG A 50 48.12 24.25 30.95
N GLU A 51 47.14 23.99 31.82
CA GLU A 51 46.78 22.61 32.20
C GLU A 51 45.49 22.09 31.55
N LEU A 52 44.65 22.98 30.99
CA LEU A 52 43.41 22.56 30.32
C LEU A 52 43.65 21.88 28.95
N MET A 53 44.78 22.18 28.28
CA MET A 53 45.05 21.68 26.92
C MET A 53 45.51 20.22 26.83
N ARG A 54 45.88 19.55 27.94
CA ARG A 54 46.20 18.10 27.91
C ARG A 54 45.01 17.20 28.22
N SER A 55 44.00 17.69 28.94
CA SER A 55 42.81 16.91 29.32
C SER A 55 41.63 17.10 28.36
N THR A 56 41.47 18.30 27.79
CA THR A 56 40.33 18.60 26.89
C THR A 56 40.50 18.08 25.46
N ALA A 57 41.74 17.89 24.99
CA ALA A 57 41.99 17.33 23.65
C ALA A 57 41.49 15.88 23.53
N GLY A 58 41.64 15.07 24.59
CA GLY A 58 41.11 13.70 24.61
C GLY A 58 39.58 13.67 24.58
N SER A 59 38.92 14.48 25.42
CA SER A 59 37.45 14.51 25.50
C SER A 59 36.78 15.04 24.24
N VAL A 60 37.38 16.03 23.57
CA VAL A 60 36.85 16.58 22.32
C VAL A 60 37.01 15.59 21.16
N VAL A 61 38.13 14.85 21.10
CA VAL A 61 38.33 13.79 20.09
C VAL A 61 37.37 12.62 20.31
N VAL A 62 37.11 12.24 21.57
CA VAL A 62 36.13 11.19 21.91
C VAL A 62 34.70 11.61 21.54
N LEU A 63 34.30 12.85 21.82
CA LEU A 63 32.99 13.38 21.40
C LEU A 63 32.85 13.46 19.87
N PHE A 64 33.93 13.81 19.17
CA PHE A 64 33.95 13.86 17.70
C PHE A 64 33.87 12.45 17.08
N LEU A 65 34.55 11.45 17.67
CA LEU A 65 34.46 10.05 17.27
C LEU A 65 33.08 9.45 17.57
N LEU A 66 32.47 9.78 18.72
CA LEU A 66 31.11 9.36 19.07
C LEU A 66 30.05 9.97 18.14
N PHE A 67 30.24 11.23 17.74
CA PHE A 67 29.39 11.88 16.74
C PHE A 67 29.59 11.28 15.34
N LEU A 68 30.83 10.97 14.94
CA LEU A 68 31.09 10.23 13.70
C LEU A 68 30.49 8.82 13.74
N LEU A 69 30.56 8.12 14.88
CA LEU A 69 29.91 6.82 15.08
C LEU A 69 28.39 6.91 15.08
N SER A 70 27.77 8.00 15.56
CA SER A 70 26.33 8.18 15.49
C SER A 70 25.87 8.57 14.08
N VAL A 71 26.64 9.38 13.35
CA VAL A 71 26.34 9.74 11.95
C VAL A 71 26.58 8.56 11.01
N VAL A 72 27.67 7.80 11.19
CA VAL A 72 27.92 6.55 10.45
C VAL A 72 26.96 5.46 10.88
N GLY A 73 26.61 5.36 12.17
CA GLY A 73 25.57 4.44 12.66
C GLY A 73 24.18 4.77 12.11
N SER A 74 23.86 6.05 11.91
CA SER A 74 22.63 6.50 11.25
C SER A 74 22.69 6.29 9.73
N ALA A 75 23.86 6.41 9.11
CA ALA A 75 24.07 6.13 7.69
C ALA A 75 24.07 4.62 7.39
N VAL A 76 24.57 3.78 8.31
CA VAL A 76 24.56 2.31 8.20
C VAL A 76 23.19 1.75 8.57
N SER A 77 22.49 2.35 9.54
CA SER A 77 21.07 2.04 9.80
C SER A 77 20.13 2.52 8.67
N GLY A 78 20.56 3.51 7.89
CA GLY A 78 19.83 3.98 6.69
C GLY A 78 20.15 3.20 5.41
N VAL A 79 21.28 2.47 5.37
CA VAL A 79 21.73 1.71 4.18
C VAL A 79 21.51 0.21 4.31
N VAL A 80 21.39 -0.34 5.53
CA VAL A 80 20.78 -1.67 5.72
C VAL A 80 19.27 -1.49 5.86
N ARG A 81 18.65 -1.03 4.77
CA ARG A 81 17.21 -1.19 4.59
C ARG A 81 16.93 -2.70 4.60
N ARG A 82 16.15 -3.17 5.57
CA ARG A 82 15.35 -4.40 5.44
C ARG A 82 14.36 -4.22 4.29
N HIS A 83 14.84 -4.26 3.05
CA HIS A 83 13.98 -4.29 1.86
C HIS A 83 14.03 -5.64 1.14
N ASP A 84 14.91 -6.56 1.56
CA ASP A 84 15.04 -7.91 0.98
C ASP A 84 14.39 -9.04 1.80
N LEU A 85 13.54 -8.72 2.78
CA LEU A 85 12.73 -9.73 3.50
C LEU A 85 11.35 -9.97 2.87
N ALA A 86 10.94 -9.14 1.90
CA ALA A 86 9.81 -9.46 1.04
C ALA A 86 10.34 -10.37 -0.07
N GLY A 87 10.18 -11.68 0.08
CA GLY A 87 10.48 -12.62 -0.99
C GLY A 87 9.80 -12.18 -2.28
N VAL A 88 10.44 -12.45 -3.42
CA VAL A 88 9.84 -12.22 -4.75
C VAL A 88 8.47 -12.89 -4.79
N GLN A 89 7.39 -12.09 -4.85
CA GLN A 89 6.03 -12.62 -5.00
C GLN A 89 5.95 -13.31 -6.37
N PRO A 90 5.84 -14.65 -6.47
CA PRO A 90 6.08 -15.37 -7.72
C PRO A 90 5.13 -14.95 -8.86
N LEU A 91 3.92 -14.51 -8.51
CA LEU A 91 2.89 -14.07 -9.46
C LEU A 91 3.09 -12.64 -9.97
N SER A 92 3.93 -11.80 -9.34
CA SER A 92 4.20 -10.44 -9.83
C SER A 92 4.88 -10.43 -11.19
N ARG A 93 5.59 -11.50 -11.54
CA ARG A 93 6.25 -11.62 -12.86
C ARG A 93 5.31 -12.07 -13.97
N VAL A 94 4.06 -12.43 -13.65
CA VAL A 94 3.06 -12.89 -14.62
C VAL A 94 2.16 -11.72 -15.01
N ALA A 95 2.33 -11.24 -16.23
CA ALA A 95 1.52 -10.17 -16.83
C ALA A 95 0.42 -10.75 -17.73
N ILE A 96 -0.82 -10.79 -17.25
CA ILE A 96 -1.97 -11.16 -18.09
C ILE A 96 -2.60 -9.87 -18.58
N HIS A 97 -2.49 -9.52 -19.87
CA HIS A 97 -3.02 -8.24 -20.34
C HIS A 97 -4.55 -8.18 -20.36
N LYS A 98 -5.20 -9.29 -20.71
CA LYS A 98 -6.66 -9.41 -20.72
C LYS A 98 -7.05 -10.85 -20.38
N ALA A 99 -7.86 -11.03 -19.34
CA ALA A 99 -8.54 -12.27 -19.07
C ALA A 99 -9.95 -12.20 -19.69
N ARG A 100 -10.34 -13.22 -20.46
CA ARG A 100 -11.71 -13.39 -20.94
C ARG A 100 -12.28 -14.61 -20.26
N LEU A 101 -13.37 -14.42 -19.53
CA LEU A 101 -14.12 -15.55 -19.01
C LEU A 101 -14.90 -16.19 -20.16
N ALA A 102 -14.43 -17.34 -20.62
CA ALA A 102 -15.15 -18.24 -21.50
C ALA A 102 -15.28 -19.56 -20.77
N LEU A 103 -16.36 -19.72 -20.00
CA LEU A 103 -16.68 -20.99 -19.35
C LEU A 103 -17.11 -21.96 -20.46
N GLU A 104 -16.23 -22.91 -20.80
CA GLU A 104 -16.68 -24.17 -21.38
C GLU A 104 -16.91 -25.15 -20.25
N ASP A 105 -18.10 -25.77 -20.18
CA ASP A 105 -18.54 -26.72 -19.14
C ASP A 105 -17.62 -27.96 -18.96
N LYS A 106 -16.56 -28.08 -19.77
CA LYS A 106 -15.65 -29.24 -19.83
C LYS A 106 -14.18 -28.90 -19.56
N ALA A 107 -13.83 -27.62 -19.40
CA ALA A 107 -12.44 -27.22 -19.18
C ALA A 107 -12.11 -27.23 -17.68
N TYR A 108 -11.40 -28.27 -17.23
CA TYR A 108 -10.76 -28.28 -15.91
C TYR A 108 -9.32 -28.79 -16.02
N VAL A 109 -8.43 -28.26 -15.18
CA VAL A 109 -7.05 -28.75 -15.04
C VAL A 109 -6.98 -29.57 -13.77
N LYS A 110 -6.64 -30.86 -13.90
CA LYS A 110 -6.38 -31.75 -12.77
C LYS A 110 -4.88 -31.99 -12.65
N ALA A 111 -4.26 -31.45 -11.61
CA ALA A 111 -2.86 -31.73 -11.28
C ALA A 111 -2.76 -33.09 -10.55
N SER A 112 -1.86 -33.96 -10.98
CA SER A 112 -1.53 -35.23 -10.31
C SER A 112 -0.07 -35.63 -10.60
N PRO A 113 0.67 -36.22 -9.65
CA PRO A 113 0.26 -36.63 -8.30
C PRO A 113 0.20 -35.45 -7.32
N LEU A 114 -0.66 -35.57 -6.30
CA LEU A 114 -0.65 -34.67 -5.13
C LEU A 114 0.65 -34.92 -4.36
N LEU A 115 1.58 -33.97 -4.44
CA LEU A 115 2.81 -34.02 -3.67
C LEU A 115 2.52 -33.41 -2.28
N LEU A 116 2.59 -34.25 -1.24
CA LEU A 116 2.65 -33.90 0.18
C LEU A 116 1.31 -33.57 0.89
N GLY A 117 1.32 -33.74 2.22
CA GLY A 117 0.15 -33.83 3.10
C GLY A 117 -0.81 -32.64 3.03
N ILE A 118 -2.02 -32.90 2.56
CA ILE A 118 -3.03 -31.93 2.13
C ILE A 118 -3.91 -31.41 3.29
N LYS A 119 -3.56 -31.75 4.53
CA LYS A 119 -4.42 -31.53 5.71
C LYS A 119 -3.78 -30.65 6.77
N ALA A 120 -2.57 -30.17 6.54
CA ALA A 120 -1.72 -29.70 7.61
C ALA A 120 -2.29 -28.50 8.39
N GLU A 121 -2.93 -27.51 7.75
CA GLU A 121 -3.65 -26.44 8.46
C GLU A 121 -4.95 -26.93 9.15
N ARG A 122 -5.67 -27.90 8.55
CA ARG A 122 -7.01 -28.31 9.01
C ARG A 122 -6.99 -29.36 10.12
N ASP A 123 -5.95 -30.18 10.18
CA ASP A 123 -5.76 -31.16 11.26
C ASP A 123 -5.02 -30.58 12.48
N GLY A 124 -4.70 -29.28 12.44
CA GLY A 124 -4.02 -28.57 13.52
C GLY A 124 -2.52 -28.86 13.60
N SER A 125 -1.94 -29.48 12.58
CA SER A 125 -0.49 -29.63 12.50
C SER A 125 0.19 -28.27 12.29
N ASN A 126 1.44 -28.17 12.73
CA ASN A 126 2.21 -26.93 12.62
C ASN A 126 3.02 -26.93 11.31
N GLU A 127 3.03 -25.79 10.62
CA GLU A 127 3.76 -25.59 9.37
C GLU A 127 4.75 -24.43 9.47
N TYR A 128 5.65 -24.35 8.49
CA TYR A 128 6.75 -23.39 8.50
C TYR A 128 6.29 -21.93 8.62
N ASN A 129 5.22 -21.54 7.90
CA ASN A 129 4.65 -20.20 7.91
C ASN A 129 3.21 -20.16 8.45
N ASN A 130 2.93 -20.89 9.53
CA ASN A 130 1.59 -21.02 10.13
C ASN A 130 1.13 -19.75 10.90
N TYR A 131 1.01 -18.62 10.21
CA TYR A 131 0.60 -17.32 10.79
C TYR A 131 -0.62 -16.72 10.07
N GLN A 132 -1.44 -17.55 9.43
CA GLN A 132 -2.71 -17.17 8.82
C GLN A 132 -3.93 -17.74 9.57
N PRO A 133 -4.14 -17.41 10.86
CA PRO A 133 -5.17 -18.03 11.69
C PRO A 133 -6.62 -17.79 11.19
N GLY A 134 -6.86 -16.79 10.33
CA GLY A 134 -8.17 -16.56 9.72
C GLY A 134 -8.40 -17.27 8.37
N SER A 135 -7.38 -17.93 7.81
CA SER A 135 -7.37 -18.55 6.47
C SER A 135 -8.56 -19.51 6.25
N LEU A 136 -8.69 -20.48 7.16
CA LEU A 136 -9.75 -21.50 7.09
C LEU A 136 -11.15 -20.88 7.27
N ASN A 137 -11.32 -19.97 8.24
CA ASN A 137 -12.61 -19.31 8.46
C ASN A 137 -13.08 -18.52 7.23
N THR A 138 -12.19 -17.76 6.61
CA THR A 138 -12.53 -17.02 5.38
C THR A 138 -12.89 -17.97 4.26
N THR A 139 -12.13 -19.05 4.08
CA THR A 139 -12.40 -20.08 3.06
C THR A 139 -13.77 -20.73 3.28
N ASP A 140 -14.04 -21.19 4.51
CA ASP A 140 -15.31 -21.84 4.87
C ASP A 140 -16.51 -20.90 4.69
N MET A 141 -16.37 -19.61 5.01
CA MET A 141 -17.44 -18.62 4.79
C MET A 141 -17.72 -18.38 3.31
N ILE A 142 -16.69 -18.32 2.45
CA ILE A 142 -16.86 -18.21 1.00
C ILE A 142 -17.53 -19.47 0.45
N VAL A 143 -17.07 -20.66 0.85
CA VAL A 143 -17.66 -21.94 0.43
C VAL A 143 -19.14 -22.03 0.84
N LYS A 144 -19.48 -21.56 2.04
CA LYS A 144 -20.86 -21.55 2.55
C LYS A 144 -21.79 -20.62 1.77
N ASP A 145 -21.28 -19.50 1.24
CA ASP A 145 -22.06 -18.51 0.47
C ASP A 145 -21.83 -18.65 -1.06
N LEU A 146 -21.19 -19.74 -1.50
CA LEU A 146 -20.69 -19.89 -2.87
C LEU A 146 -21.80 -19.91 -3.93
N ASP A 147 -22.99 -20.38 -3.58
CA ASP A 147 -24.16 -20.34 -4.48
C ASP A 147 -24.62 -18.90 -4.79
N ASN A 148 -24.14 -17.91 -4.02
CA ASN A 148 -24.41 -16.50 -4.20
C ASN A 148 -23.14 -15.70 -4.54
N ILE A 149 -22.08 -16.35 -5.01
CA ILE A 149 -20.80 -15.72 -5.39
C ILE A 149 -20.46 -16.22 -6.78
N ASP A 150 -20.35 -15.30 -7.75
CA ASP A 150 -20.11 -15.68 -9.14
C ASP A 150 -18.62 -15.66 -9.54
N ILE A 151 -17.79 -14.90 -8.82
CA ILE A 151 -16.36 -14.69 -9.09
C ILE A 151 -15.64 -14.25 -7.81
N VAL A 152 -14.40 -14.71 -7.63
CA VAL A 152 -13.55 -14.35 -6.47
C VAL A 152 -12.26 -13.69 -6.95
N PHE A 153 -11.87 -12.60 -6.30
CA PHE A 153 -10.59 -11.92 -6.50
C PHE A 153 -9.75 -12.02 -5.23
N HIS A 154 -8.57 -12.63 -5.31
CA HIS A 154 -7.61 -12.68 -4.20
C HIS A 154 -6.41 -11.80 -4.54
N ILE A 155 -6.39 -10.61 -3.94
CA ILE A 155 -5.52 -9.48 -4.31
C ILE A 155 -4.14 -9.50 -3.63
N GLY A 156 -3.37 -10.56 -3.92
CA GLY A 156 -1.98 -10.73 -3.47
C GLY A 156 -1.85 -11.42 -2.12
N ASP A 157 -0.60 -11.71 -1.72
CA ASP A 157 -0.27 -12.47 -0.49
C ASP A 157 -1.01 -13.83 -0.37
N ILE A 158 -0.84 -14.66 -1.39
CA ILE A 158 -1.69 -15.84 -1.61
C ILE A 158 -1.53 -16.93 -0.54
N THR A 159 -0.33 -17.51 -0.45
CA THR A 159 -0.06 -18.70 0.37
C THR A 159 0.92 -18.44 1.49
N TYR A 160 1.65 -17.34 1.42
CA TYR A 160 2.83 -17.09 2.26
C TYR A 160 3.86 -18.23 2.23
N ALA A 161 3.93 -19.01 1.14
CA ALA A 161 4.90 -20.10 0.99
C ALA A 161 6.35 -19.64 1.25
N ASN A 162 6.71 -18.44 0.80
CA ASN A 162 8.02 -17.81 1.04
C ASN A 162 9.23 -18.76 0.84
N GLY A 163 9.16 -19.61 -0.20
CA GLY A 163 10.18 -20.62 -0.53
C GLY A 163 9.81 -22.06 -0.18
N TYR A 164 8.77 -22.30 0.64
CA TYR A 164 8.27 -23.62 1.02
C TYR A 164 7.19 -24.08 0.04
N ILE A 165 7.65 -24.59 -1.10
CA ILE A 165 6.81 -24.85 -2.28
C ILE A 165 5.62 -25.78 -2.00
N SER A 166 5.72 -26.71 -1.06
CA SER A 166 4.61 -27.60 -0.67
C SER A 166 3.36 -26.87 -0.19
N GLN A 167 3.49 -25.64 0.34
CA GLN A 167 2.35 -24.84 0.76
C GLN A 167 1.49 -24.35 -0.42
N TRP A 168 2.02 -24.35 -1.66
CA TRP A 168 1.20 -24.08 -2.84
C TRP A 168 0.22 -25.22 -3.14
N ASP A 169 0.65 -26.47 -3.05
CA ASP A 169 -0.24 -27.63 -3.25
C ASP A 169 -1.36 -27.62 -2.19
N GLN A 170 -1.00 -27.36 -0.95
CA GLN A 170 -1.95 -27.19 0.15
C GLN A 170 -2.95 -26.07 -0.11
N PHE A 171 -2.49 -24.89 -0.51
CA PHE A 171 -3.39 -23.78 -0.83
C PHE A 171 -4.36 -24.18 -1.95
N THR A 172 -3.87 -24.78 -3.04
CA THR A 172 -4.75 -25.18 -4.15
C THR A 172 -5.81 -26.19 -3.73
N ALA A 173 -5.48 -27.10 -2.81
CA ALA A 173 -6.45 -28.02 -2.24
C ALA A 173 -7.43 -27.34 -1.27
N GLN A 174 -6.97 -26.38 -0.48
CA GLN A 174 -7.83 -25.60 0.42
C GLN A 174 -8.89 -24.81 -0.36
N VAL A 175 -8.50 -24.16 -1.46
CA VAL A 175 -9.43 -23.35 -2.27
C VAL A 175 -10.16 -24.15 -3.35
N GLU A 176 -9.85 -25.44 -3.56
CA GLU A 176 -10.50 -26.32 -4.56
C GLU A 176 -12.04 -26.25 -4.55
N PRO A 177 -12.73 -26.27 -3.38
CA PRO A 177 -14.19 -26.18 -3.36
C PRO A 177 -14.75 -24.89 -3.96
N ILE A 178 -13.93 -23.82 -4.01
CA ILE A 178 -14.26 -22.52 -4.62
C ILE A 178 -13.83 -22.54 -6.10
N THR A 179 -12.54 -22.83 -6.36
CA THR A 179 -11.93 -22.68 -7.69
C THR A 179 -12.45 -23.69 -8.72
N SER A 180 -12.98 -24.83 -8.27
CA SER A 180 -13.63 -25.81 -9.14
C SER A 180 -15.03 -25.39 -9.61
N ARG A 181 -15.62 -24.35 -9.01
CA ARG A 181 -17.00 -23.91 -9.28
C ARG A 181 -17.09 -22.51 -9.86
N VAL A 182 -16.22 -21.60 -9.41
CA VAL A 182 -16.23 -20.19 -9.84
C VAL A 182 -14.82 -19.71 -10.17
N PRO A 183 -14.68 -18.71 -11.05
CA PRO A 183 -13.36 -18.17 -11.38
C PRO A 183 -12.69 -17.56 -10.15
N TYR A 184 -11.44 -17.96 -9.91
CA TYR A 184 -10.62 -17.48 -8.81
C TYR A 184 -9.43 -16.71 -9.37
N MET A 185 -9.52 -15.39 -9.29
CA MET A 185 -8.70 -14.50 -10.08
C MET A 185 -7.50 -13.98 -9.28
N LEU A 186 -6.31 -14.15 -9.85
CA LEU A 186 -5.00 -13.85 -9.26
C LEU A 186 -4.13 -13.05 -10.23
N ALA A 187 -3.19 -12.24 -9.71
CA ALA A 187 -2.20 -11.45 -10.47
C ALA A 187 -2.72 -10.17 -11.17
N ARG A 188 -1.89 -9.58 -12.06
CA ARG A 188 -2.16 -8.33 -12.80
C ARG A 188 -2.89 -8.60 -14.12
N TYR A 189 -4.08 -8.01 -14.30
CA TYR A 189 -4.88 -8.11 -15.53
C TYR A 189 -6.07 -7.15 -15.61
N SER A 190 -6.63 -7.03 -16.81
CA SER A 190 -7.96 -6.46 -17.05
C SER A 190 -8.95 -7.60 -17.29
N THR A 191 -10.13 -7.55 -16.67
CA THR A 191 -11.21 -8.51 -16.90
C THR A 191 -12.59 -7.87 -16.76
N ASP A 192 -13.56 -8.49 -17.42
CA ASP A 192 -14.96 -8.12 -17.38
C ASP A 192 -15.77 -9.21 -16.66
N PHE A 193 -16.74 -8.83 -15.83
CA PHE A 193 -17.75 -9.75 -15.30
C PHE A 193 -19.11 -9.07 -15.23
N GLY A 194 -20.01 -9.40 -16.14
CA GLY A 194 -21.33 -8.77 -16.23
C GLY A 194 -21.22 -7.23 -16.33
N MET A 195 -21.74 -6.53 -15.32
CA MET A 195 -21.74 -5.05 -15.23
C MET A 195 -20.45 -4.47 -14.65
N PHE A 196 -19.48 -5.30 -14.29
CA PHE A 196 -18.20 -4.88 -13.71
C PHE A 196 -17.08 -4.90 -14.75
N HIS A 197 -16.22 -3.89 -14.68
CA HIS A 197 -14.93 -3.85 -15.35
C HIS A 197 -13.83 -3.72 -14.28
N PHE A 198 -12.86 -4.61 -14.30
CA PHE A 198 -11.80 -4.69 -13.30
C PHE A 198 -10.43 -4.40 -13.92
N CYS A 199 -9.67 -3.53 -13.25
CA CYS A 199 -8.27 -3.25 -13.54
C CYS A 199 -7.42 -3.61 -12.34
N ILE A 200 -6.67 -4.71 -12.43
CA ILE A 200 -5.87 -5.25 -11.34
C ILE A 200 -4.39 -4.92 -11.59
N ALA A 201 -3.78 -4.21 -10.64
CA ALA A 201 -2.38 -3.81 -10.67
C ALA A 201 -1.49 -4.75 -9.85
N ASP A 202 -0.20 -4.74 -10.15
CA ASP A 202 0.86 -5.41 -9.42
C ASP A 202 1.74 -4.37 -8.72
N THR A 203 1.69 -4.39 -7.40
CA THR A 203 2.40 -3.43 -6.55
C THR A 203 3.85 -3.81 -6.28
N GLU A 204 4.36 -4.88 -6.89
CA GLU A 204 5.77 -5.23 -6.77
C GLU A 204 6.58 -4.72 -7.98
N HIS A 205 5.92 -4.05 -8.93
CA HIS A 205 6.53 -3.35 -10.06
C HIS A 205 6.12 -1.87 -10.08
N ASP A 206 6.92 -1.01 -10.73
CA ASP A 206 6.70 0.44 -10.75
C ASP A 206 5.33 0.82 -11.37
N TRP A 207 4.47 1.49 -10.62
CA TRP A 207 3.15 1.96 -11.04
C TRP A 207 3.08 3.44 -11.41
N ARG A 208 4.20 4.17 -11.28
CA ARG A 208 4.21 5.63 -11.44
C ARG A 208 4.07 6.07 -12.89
N GLU A 209 3.65 7.32 -13.07
CA GLU A 209 3.47 7.94 -14.38
C GLU A 209 4.71 7.74 -15.27
N GLY A 210 4.49 7.21 -16.48
CA GLY A 210 5.54 6.87 -17.44
C GLY A 210 5.93 5.38 -17.47
N SER A 211 5.63 4.60 -16.42
CA SER A 211 5.91 3.16 -16.39
C SER A 211 5.02 2.37 -17.37
N GLU A 212 5.43 1.13 -17.69
CA GLU A 212 4.60 0.22 -18.49
C GLU A 212 3.27 -0.08 -17.79
N GLN A 213 3.31 -0.32 -16.49
CA GLN A 213 2.12 -0.61 -15.69
C GLN A 213 1.17 0.60 -15.64
N TYR A 214 1.67 1.83 -15.52
CA TYR A 214 0.81 3.02 -15.57
C TYR A 214 0.05 3.11 -16.90
N LYS A 215 0.74 2.88 -18.03
CA LYS A 215 0.11 2.85 -19.36
C LYS A 215 -0.93 1.75 -19.49
N PHE A 216 -0.65 0.58 -18.91
CA PHE A 216 -1.61 -0.52 -18.84
C PHE A 216 -2.85 -0.15 -18.02
N ILE A 217 -2.67 0.47 -16.84
CA ILE A 217 -3.78 0.92 -15.99
C ILE A 217 -4.62 1.96 -16.73
N GLU A 218 -3.99 2.97 -17.34
CA GLU A 218 -4.71 3.97 -18.14
C GLU A 218 -5.49 3.32 -19.29
N HIS A 219 -4.88 2.41 -20.03
CA HIS A 219 -5.54 1.71 -21.13
C HIS A 219 -6.73 0.89 -20.64
N CYS A 220 -6.58 0.15 -19.54
CA CYS A 220 -7.65 -0.64 -18.93
C CYS A 220 -8.84 0.26 -18.57
N LEU A 221 -8.59 1.29 -17.76
CA LEU A 221 -9.63 2.23 -17.29
C LEU A 221 -10.33 2.94 -18.45
N ALA A 222 -9.59 3.33 -19.50
CA ALA A 222 -10.14 3.98 -20.68
C ALA A 222 -11.00 3.04 -21.56
N SER A 223 -10.77 1.73 -21.48
CA SER A 223 -11.45 0.75 -22.34
C SER A 223 -12.86 0.36 -21.86
N ALA A 224 -13.24 0.76 -20.65
CA ALA A 224 -14.52 0.42 -20.05
C ALA A 224 -15.69 1.16 -20.75
N ASP A 225 -16.63 0.41 -21.33
CA ASP A 225 -17.91 0.96 -21.83
C ASP A 225 -18.85 1.17 -20.63
N ARG A 226 -18.79 2.36 -20.02
CA ARG A 226 -19.53 2.67 -18.78
C ARG A 226 -21.06 2.64 -18.90
N LYS A 227 -21.60 2.55 -20.13
CA LYS A 227 -23.04 2.34 -20.33
C LYS A 227 -23.43 0.88 -20.11
N LYS A 228 -22.57 -0.06 -20.51
CA LYS A 228 -22.75 -1.51 -20.30
C LYS A 228 -22.17 -2.00 -18.99
N GLN A 229 -21.06 -1.39 -18.56
CA GLN A 229 -20.29 -1.76 -17.38
C GLN A 229 -20.13 -0.53 -16.47
N PRO A 230 -21.20 -0.15 -15.76
CA PRO A 230 -21.21 1.06 -14.93
C PRO A 230 -20.25 0.97 -13.73
N TRP A 231 -19.88 -0.23 -13.30
CA TRP A 231 -19.07 -0.47 -12.10
C TRP A 231 -17.59 -0.69 -12.46
N LEU A 232 -16.79 0.38 -12.35
CA LEU A 232 -15.37 0.38 -12.66
C LEU A 232 -14.55 0.21 -11.38
N ILE A 233 -13.85 -0.93 -11.28
CA ILE A 233 -13.14 -1.34 -10.09
C ILE A 233 -11.63 -1.36 -10.36
N PHE A 234 -10.86 -0.71 -9.51
CA PHE A 234 -9.42 -0.88 -9.43
C PHE A 234 -9.08 -1.78 -8.25
N ALA A 235 -8.08 -2.65 -8.39
CA ALA A 235 -7.54 -3.35 -7.24
C ALA A 235 -6.02 -3.54 -7.34
N ALA A 236 -5.37 -3.60 -6.20
CA ALA A 236 -3.93 -3.78 -6.07
C ALA A 236 -3.62 -4.49 -4.75
N HIS A 237 -2.43 -5.06 -4.61
CA HIS A 237 -2.06 -5.72 -3.35
C HIS A 237 -1.67 -4.70 -2.26
N ARG A 238 -0.54 -3.99 -2.41
CA ARG A 238 -0.16 -2.92 -1.47
C ARG A 238 -1.11 -1.73 -1.54
N VAL A 239 -1.17 -0.95 -0.46
CA VAL A 239 -2.09 0.18 -0.37
C VAL A 239 -1.55 1.38 -1.15
N LEU A 240 -1.98 1.51 -2.41
CA LEU A 240 -1.71 2.70 -3.24
C LEU A 240 -2.69 3.85 -2.99
N GLY A 241 -3.74 3.61 -2.22
CA GLY A 241 -4.81 4.57 -1.92
C GLY A 241 -4.67 5.20 -0.55
N TYR A 242 -5.40 4.67 0.43
CA TYR A 242 -5.47 5.22 1.78
C TYR A 242 -5.56 4.09 2.82
N SER A 243 -4.74 4.16 3.87
CA SER A 243 -4.83 3.32 5.05
C SER A 243 -4.29 4.04 6.29
N SER A 244 -4.98 3.92 7.42
CA SER A 244 -4.50 4.30 8.75
C SER A 244 -3.78 3.16 9.47
N GLY A 245 -3.22 2.20 8.73
CA GLY A 245 -2.37 1.14 9.26
C GLY A 245 -1.16 1.71 10.00
N LYS A 246 -0.87 1.19 11.19
CA LYS A 246 0.16 1.73 12.09
C LYS A 246 1.56 1.76 11.45
N SER A 247 1.88 0.80 10.59
CA SER A 247 3.17 0.73 9.87
C SER A 247 3.38 1.95 8.98
N TYR A 248 2.42 2.28 8.11
CA TYR A 248 2.51 3.45 7.25
C TYR A 248 2.59 4.75 8.06
N VAL A 249 1.76 4.89 9.10
CA VAL A 249 1.74 6.11 9.91
C VAL A 249 3.05 6.30 10.70
N ALA A 250 3.66 5.22 11.17
CA ALA A 250 4.98 5.27 11.80
C ALA A 250 6.09 5.75 10.84
N GLU A 251 5.91 5.53 9.54
CA GLU A 251 6.79 6.03 8.47
C GLU A 251 6.38 7.41 7.95
N GLY A 252 5.36 8.04 8.55
CA GLY A 252 4.86 9.35 8.17
C GLY A 252 3.97 9.35 6.91
N SER A 253 3.35 8.21 6.59
CA SER A 253 2.48 8.02 5.41
C SER A 253 1.12 7.43 5.78
N PHE A 254 0.18 7.46 4.84
CA PHE A 254 -1.12 6.76 4.90
C PHE A 254 -1.31 5.85 3.66
N GLU A 255 -0.20 5.41 3.09
CA GLU A 255 -0.09 4.60 1.86
C GLU A 255 1.35 4.14 1.68
N GLU A 256 1.59 3.29 0.67
CA GLU A 256 2.92 3.14 0.08
C GLU A 256 3.47 4.49 -0.39
N PRO A 257 4.74 4.82 -0.12
CA PRO A 257 5.34 6.04 -0.64
C PRO A 257 5.16 6.17 -2.17
N MET A 258 4.64 7.31 -2.62
CA MET A 258 4.29 7.58 -4.03
C MET A 258 3.10 6.74 -4.56
N GLY A 259 2.26 6.23 -3.67
CA GLY A 259 1.13 5.36 -4.01
C GLY A 259 0.11 6.06 -4.89
N ARG A 260 -0.52 7.13 -4.37
CA ARG A 260 -1.68 7.75 -5.00
C ARG A 260 -1.34 8.88 -5.98
N GLU A 261 -0.20 9.56 -5.87
CA GLU A 261 0.03 10.85 -6.54
C GLU A 261 -0.13 10.78 -8.06
N SER A 262 0.41 9.73 -8.69
CA SER A 262 0.25 9.50 -10.13
C SER A 262 -1.11 8.86 -10.45
N LEU A 263 -1.51 7.83 -9.71
CA LEU A 263 -2.66 7.00 -10.06
C LEU A 263 -4.01 7.68 -9.79
N GLN A 264 -4.10 8.57 -8.80
CA GLN A 264 -5.34 9.32 -8.53
C GLN A 264 -5.78 10.17 -9.72
N LYS A 265 -4.84 10.64 -10.56
CA LYS A 265 -5.18 11.33 -11.81
C LYS A 265 -6.00 10.43 -12.74
N LEU A 266 -5.60 9.15 -12.85
CA LEU A 266 -6.32 8.16 -13.67
C LEU A 266 -7.65 7.76 -13.02
N TRP A 267 -7.66 7.48 -11.71
CA TRP A 267 -8.87 7.12 -10.99
C TRP A 267 -9.94 8.22 -11.08
N GLN A 268 -9.52 9.48 -10.93
CA GLN A 268 -10.39 10.63 -11.06
C GLN A 268 -10.85 10.82 -12.51
N LYS A 269 -9.91 10.85 -13.48
CA LYS A 269 -10.21 11.02 -14.92
C LYS A 269 -11.23 10.01 -15.43
N TYR A 270 -11.03 8.72 -15.13
CA TYR A 270 -11.90 7.63 -15.61
C TYR A 270 -13.03 7.24 -14.66
N ARG A 271 -13.19 7.97 -13.54
CA ARG A 271 -14.28 7.80 -12.58
C ARG A 271 -14.32 6.37 -12.01
N VAL A 272 -13.18 5.91 -11.49
CA VAL A 272 -13.12 4.65 -10.73
C VAL A 272 -14.03 4.75 -9.53
N ASP A 273 -14.88 3.75 -9.35
CA ASP A 273 -15.89 3.77 -8.29
C ASP A 273 -15.29 3.36 -6.97
N MET A 274 -14.55 2.25 -7.00
CA MET A 274 -13.88 1.70 -5.84
C MET A 274 -12.48 1.21 -6.19
N ALA A 275 -11.55 1.46 -5.27
CA ALA A 275 -10.18 0.96 -5.32
C ALA A 275 -9.93 0.04 -4.11
N PHE A 276 -9.63 -1.23 -4.37
CA PHE A 276 -9.41 -2.25 -3.34
C PHE A 276 -7.93 -2.54 -3.12
N PHE A 277 -7.55 -2.71 -1.86
CA PHE A 277 -6.18 -3.00 -1.44
C PHE A 277 -6.15 -4.14 -0.42
N GLY A 278 -5.12 -4.97 -0.49
CA GLY A 278 -4.78 -5.97 0.53
C GLY A 278 -3.68 -5.44 1.46
N HIS A 279 -2.67 -6.28 1.69
CA HIS A 279 -1.40 -6.01 2.39
C HIS A 279 -1.51 -5.62 3.88
N VAL A 280 -2.30 -4.61 4.21
CA VAL A 280 -2.61 -4.25 5.60
C VAL A 280 -3.70 -5.18 6.10
N HIS A 281 -3.38 -6.05 7.07
CA HIS A 281 -4.27 -7.12 7.54
C HIS A 281 -5.36 -6.62 8.50
N ASN A 282 -6.27 -5.80 7.98
CA ASN A 282 -7.48 -5.34 8.63
C ASN A 282 -8.50 -4.92 7.54
N TYR A 283 -9.60 -4.29 7.95
CA TYR A 283 -10.55 -3.67 7.04
C TYR A 283 -10.66 -2.17 7.31
N GLU A 284 -10.64 -1.35 6.27
CA GLU A 284 -10.84 0.09 6.36
C GLU A 284 -11.51 0.64 5.10
N ARG A 285 -12.48 1.54 5.26
CA ARG A 285 -13.20 2.18 4.15
C ARG A 285 -13.15 3.70 4.27
N THR A 286 -12.87 4.36 3.14
CA THR A 286 -12.86 5.82 3.05
C THR A 286 -14.20 6.41 2.63
N CYS A 287 -14.37 7.73 2.80
CA CYS A 287 -15.31 8.52 2.01
C CYS A 287 -14.92 8.49 0.52
N PRO A 288 -15.82 8.84 -0.42
CA PRO A 288 -15.41 9.25 -1.76
C PRO A 288 -14.42 10.41 -1.63
N ILE A 289 -13.20 10.20 -2.12
CA ILE A 289 -12.04 11.04 -1.82
C ILE A 289 -11.26 11.36 -3.08
N TYR A 290 -10.70 12.56 -3.12
CA TYR A 290 -9.71 12.98 -4.11
C TYR A 290 -8.76 13.98 -3.46
N GLN A 291 -7.46 13.88 -3.71
CA GLN A 291 -6.43 14.77 -3.13
C GLN A 291 -6.56 14.95 -1.60
N ASN A 292 -6.81 13.84 -0.89
CA ASN A 292 -6.93 13.76 0.57
C ASN A 292 -8.15 14.50 1.16
N GLN A 293 -9.11 14.89 0.33
CA GLN A 293 -10.34 15.55 0.75
C GLN A 293 -11.56 14.68 0.43
N CYS A 294 -12.45 14.50 1.40
CA CYS A 294 -13.76 13.93 1.13
C CYS A 294 -14.51 14.85 0.18
N VAL A 295 -14.90 14.33 -0.97
CA VAL A 295 -15.67 15.06 -2.01
C VAL A 295 -17.15 14.71 -1.97
N ASN A 296 -17.53 13.81 -1.06
CA ASN A 296 -18.90 13.48 -0.70
C ASN A 296 -18.97 13.13 0.79
N ASN A 297 -19.98 13.63 1.50
CA ASN A 297 -20.16 13.46 2.94
C ASN A 297 -21.08 12.28 3.30
N GLU A 298 -21.74 11.66 2.33
CA GLU A 298 -22.54 10.46 2.52
C GLU A 298 -21.68 9.29 3.01
N LYS A 299 -22.26 8.41 3.83
CA LYS A 299 -21.54 7.28 4.45
C LYS A 299 -22.08 5.91 4.08
N LEU A 300 -23.38 5.84 3.77
CA LEU A 300 -24.12 4.59 3.59
C LEU A 300 -24.92 4.56 2.28
N HIS A 301 -25.49 5.68 1.85
CA HIS A 301 -26.34 5.75 0.67
C HIS A 301 -25.83 6.82 -0.29
N TYR A 302 -24.97 6.41 -1.21
CA TYR A 302 -24.47 7.30 -2.24
C TYR A 302 -25.46 7.38 -3.39
N SER A 303 -25.73 8.59 -3.86
CA SER A 303 -26.59 8.81 -5.03
C SER A 303 -26.00 9.82 -6.00
N GLY A 304 -26.29 9.63 -7.29
CA GLY A 304 -25.81 10.49 -8.36
C GLY A 304 -24.29 10.48 -8.54
N THR A 305 -23.70 11.65 -8.76
CA THR A 305 -22.27 11.79 -9.07
C THR A 305 -21.42 11.63 -7.80
N MET A 306 -20.54 10.62 -7.79
CA MET A 306 -19.71 10.28 -6.62
C MET A 306 -18.58 11.28 -6.31
N ASN A 307 -18.21 12.12 -7.29
CA ASN A 307 -17.14 13.13 -7.23
C ASN A 307 -15.71 12.64 -6.95
N GLY A 308 -15.52 11.44 -6.44
CA GLY A 308 -14.23 10.79 -6.19
C GLY A 308 -14.39 9.29 -5.97
N THR A 309 -13.27 8.61 -5.80
CA THR A 309 -13.20 7.15 -5.65
C THR A 309 -13.33 6.76 -4.16
N ILE A 310 -14.02 5.67 -3.87
CA ILE A 310 -14.00 5.05 -2.53
C ILE A 310 -12.81 4.11 -2.45
N HIS A 311 -11.95 4.25 -1.45
CA HIS A 311 -10.83 3.35 -1.22
C HIS A 311 -11.15 2.38 -0.09
N VAL A 312 -10.78 1.12 -0.28
CA VAL A 312 -11.09 0.03 0.66
C VAL A 312 -9.84 -0.82 0.88
N VAL A 313 -9.38 -0.88 2.12
CA VAL A 313 -8.45 -1.90 2.58
C VAL A 313 -9.27 -3.12 3.00
N VAL A 314 -8.96 -4.27 2.43
CA VAL A 314 -9.59 -5.58 2.68
C VAL A 314 -8.50 -6.66 2.77
N GLY A 315 -7.42 -6.38 3.49
CA GLY A 315 -6.30 -7.31 3.69
C GLY A 315 -6.51 -8.32 4.83
N GLY A 316 -7.64 -8.25 5.54
CA GLY A 316 -8.01 -9.16 6.64
C GLY A 316 -8.38 -10.60 6.21
N GLY A 317 -7.85 -11.12 5.10
CA GLY A 317 -8.24 -12.42 4.56
C GLY A 317 -7.83 -13.62 5.42
N GLY A 318 -6.80 -13.49 6.26
CA GLY A 318 -6.45 -14.56 7.21
C GLY A 318 -5.10 -14.44 7.89
N SER A 319 -4.13 -13.75 7.28
CA SER A 319 -2.82 -13.46 7.89
C SER A 319 -2.95 -12.61 9.15
N HIS A 320 -2.01 -12.74 10.09
CA HIS A 320 -1.97 -11.98 11.35
C HIS A 320 -2.42 -10.51 11.24
N LEU A 321 -3.32 -10.08 12.13
CA LEU A 321 -3.95 -8.76 12.05
C LEU A 321 -2.94 -7.61 12.26
N SER A 322 -3.15 -6.53 11.51
CA SER A 322 -2.35 -5.31 11.56
C SER A 322 -3.09 -4.19 12.27
N ASN A 323 -2.50 -3.63 13.33
CA ASN A 323 -3.12 -2.56 14.11
C ASN A 323 -3.23 -1.25 13.32
N PHE A 324 -4.25 -0.46 13.64
CA PHE A 324 -4.39 0.92 13.20
C PHE A 324 -3.50 1.87 14.01
N SER A 325 -3.28 3.08 13.47
CA SER A 325 -2.80 4.22 14.25
C SER A 325 -3.87 4.74 15.21
N ASP A 326 -3.41 5.37 16.30
CA ASP A 326 -4.27 5.99 17.30
C ASP A 326 -5.06 7.17 16.72
N THR A 327 -4.45 7.92 15.80
CA THR A 327 -5.12 9.00 15.06
C THR A 327 -6.02 8.41 13.99
N VAL A 328 -7.27 8.87 13.94
CA VAL A 328 -8.25 8.51 12.90
C VAL A 328 -8.34 9.67 11.91
N PRO A 329 -7.90 9.48 10.65
CA PRO A 329 -8.07 10.50 9.62
C PRO A 329 -9.54 10.78 9.32
N ASN A 330 -9.89 12.03 9.01
CA ASN A 330 -11.27 12.43 8.73
C ASN A 330 -11.93 11.67 7.57
N TRP A 331 -11.12 11.13 6.65
CA TRP A 331 -11.60 10.36 5.51
C TRP A 331 -11.90 8.90 5.83
N SER A 332 -11.44 8.37 6.97
CA SER A 332 -11.67 6.98 7.38
C SER A 332 -13.08 6.85 7.99
N ILE A 333 -14.02 6.31 7.22
CA ILE A 333 -15.42 6.13 7.65
C ILE A 333 -15.57 4.95 8.60
N TYR A 334 -14.94 3.82 8.28
CA TYR A 334 -15.07 2.58 9.04
C TYR A 334 -13.73 1.88 9.13
N ARG A 335 -13.44 1.28 10.28
CA ARG A 335 -12.25 0.47 10.55
C ARG A 335 -12.64 -0.77 11.34
N ASP A 336 -12.11 -1.92 10.96
CA ASP A 336 -12.30 -3.16 11.70
C ASP A 336 -11.00 -3.94 11.81
N LEU A 337 -10.64 -4.30 13.05
CA LEU A 337 -9.49 -5.16 13.34
C LEU A 337 -9.98 -6.60 13.49
N ALA A 338 -10.38 -7.20 12.37
CA ALA A 338 -10.88 -8.56 12.31
C ALA A 338 -10.57 -9.20 10.95
N PHE A 339 -10.74 -10.52 10.87
CA PHE A 339 -10.72 -11.22 9.59
C PHE A 339 -12.04 -11.04 8.86
N GLY A 340 -11.99 -10.80 7.56
CA GLY A 340 -13.18 -10.59 6.74
C GLY A 340 -12.86 -10.40 5.26
N PHE A 341 -13.93 -10.27 4.49
CA PHE A 341 -13.89 -10.11 3.04
C PHE A 341 -15.04 -9.20 2.59
N VAL A 342 -14.95 -8.70 1.35
CA VAL A 342 -15.99 -7.87 0.74
C VAL A 342 -16.79 -8.68 -0.28
N LYS A 343 -18.10 -8.45 -0.30
CA LYS A 343 -19.02 -8.91 -1.34
C LYS A 343 -19.62 -7.70 -2.05
N LEU A 344 -19.58 -7.71 -3.38
CA LEU A 344 -20.24 -6.71 -4.23
C LEU A 344 -21.42 -7.36 -4.94
N THR A 345 -22.58 -6.73 -4.87
CA THR A 345 -23.80 -7.18 -5.56
C THR A 345 -24.31 -6.05 -6.44
N ALA A 346 -24.19 -6.20 -7.77
CA ALA A 346 -24.82 -5.29 -8.72
C ALA A 346 -26.21 -5.82 -9.08
N PHE A 347 -27.25 -5.15 -8.57
CA PHE A 347 -28.63 -5.55 -8.84
C PHE A 347 -29.07 -5.19 -10.25
N ASN A 348 -28.56 -4.07 -10.76
CA ASN A 348 -28.79 -3.58 -12.11
C ASN A 348 -27.72 -2.53 -12.47
N HIS A 349 -27.90 -1.85 -13.61
CA HIS A 349 -26.93 -0.87 -14.11
C HIS A 349 -26.87 0.43 -13.27
N SER A 350 -27.86 0.65 -12.40
CA SER A 350 -27.96 1.85 -11.57
C SER A 350 -27.79 1.59 -10.07
N SER A 351 -27.82 0.33 -9.62
CA SER A 351 -27.78 -0.02 -8.19
C SER A 351 -26.72 -1.08 -7.86
N LEU A 352 -25.84 -0.72 -6.94
CA LEU A 352 -24.80 -1.58 -6.37
C LEU A 352 -24.90 -1.60 -4.85
N LEU A 353 -24.75 -2.78 -4.26
CA LEU A 353 -24.55 -3.00 -2.83
C LEU A 353 -23.11 -3.47 -2.58
N PHE A 354 -22.49 -2.85 -1.58
CA PHE A 354 -21.23 -3.24 -0.98
C PHE A 354 -21.49 -3.79 0.41
N GLU A 355 -20.87 -4.93 0.74
CA GLU A 355 -20.93 -5.53 2.07
C GLU A 355 -19.53 -5.99 2.51
N TYR A 356 -19.09 -5.58 3.68
CA TYR A 356 -17.96 -6.18 4.39
C TYR A 356 -18.50 -7.20 5.40
N LYS A 357 -18.03 -8.44 5.26
CA LYS A 357 -18.44 -9.58 6.09
C LYS A 357 -17.25 -10.07 6.90
N ARG A 358 -17.46 -10.32 8.20
CA ARG A 358 -16.43 -10.95 9.03
C ARG A 358 -16.36 -12.45 8.76
N SER A 359 -15.15 -12.99 8.72
CA SER A 359 -14.92 -14.42 8.51
C SER A 359 -15.34 -15.28 9.70
N SER A 360 -15.50 -14.69 10.90
CA SER A 360 -15.88 -15.42 12.10
C SER A 360 -17.32 -15.94 12.10
N ASP A 361 -18.24 -15.22 11.46
CA ASP A 361 -19.67 -15.55 11.48
C ASP A 361 -20.40 -15.32 10.15
N GLY A 362 -19.72 -14.75 9.15
CA GLY A 362 -20.27 -14.44 7.84
C GLY A 362 -21.33 -13.34 7.85
N LYS A 363 -21.47 -12.55 8.93
CA LYS A 363 -22.41 -11.43 9.00
C LYS A 363 -21.80 -10.15 8.43
N VAL A 364 -22.66 -9.23 8.02
CA VAL A 364 -22.29 -7.90 7.50
C VAL A 364 -22.02 -6.95 8.66
N TYR A 365 -20.87 -6.29 8.64
CA TYR A 365 -20.45 -5.33 9.69
C TYR A 365 -20.31 -3.90 9.18
N ASP A 366 -20.09 -3.74 7.87
CA ASP A 366 -20.12 -2.46 7.17
C ASP A 366 -20.73 -2.65 5.79
N SER A 367 -21.48 -1.67 5.31
CA SER A 367 -22.17 -1.75 4.03
C SER A 367 -22.51 -0.37 3.51
N PHE A 368 -22.60 -0.22 2.19
CA PHE A 368 -23.17 0.95 1.56
C PHE A 368 -23.79 0.60 0.21
N THR A 369 -24.64 1.49 -0.29
CA THR A 369 -25.25 1.38 -1.61
C THR A 369 -24.85 2.55 -2.49
N ILE A 370 -24.69 2.29 -3.79
CA ILE A 370 -24.59 3.34 -4.82
C ILE A 370 -25.82 3.25 -5.72
N SER A 371 -26.53 4.37 -5.87
CA SER A 371 -27.67 4.52 -6.77
C SER A 371 -27.45 5.68 -7.74
N ARG A 372 -27.16 5.40 -9.01
CA ARG A 372 -26.87 6.45 -10.01
C ARG A 372 -27.14 5.96 -11.43
N ASP A 373 -27.36 6.88 -12.35
CA ASP A 373 -27.56 6.56 -13.76
C ASP A 373 -26.30 6.82 -14.60
N TYR A 374 -26.32 6.36 -15.84
CA TYR A 374 -25.21 6.59 -16.79
C TYR A 374 -24.86 8.07 -16.97
N ARG A 375 -25.85 8.98 -16.90
CA ARG A 375 -25.62 10.44 -16.96
C ARG A 375 -24.74 10.94 -15.83
N ASP A 376 -24.82 10.33 -14.65
CA ASP A 376 -24.05 10.75 -13.47
C ASP A 376 -22.60 10.31 -13.60
N VAL A 377 -22.35 9.19 -14.31
CA VAL A 377 -21.00 8.76 -14.69
C VAL A 377 -20.36 9.72 -15.70
N LEU A 378 -21.17 10.26 -16.63
CA LEU A 378 -20.72 11.22 -17.64
C LEU A 378 -20.59 12.67 -17.12
N ALA A 379 -21.18 12.99 -15.98
CA ALA A 379 -21.15 14.33 -15.42
C ALA A 379 -19.71 14.79 -15.15
N CYS A 380 -19.40 16.05 -15.46
CA CYS A 380 -18.10 16.63 -15.14
C CYS A 380 -17.91 16.79 -13.64
N VAL A 381 -16.69 16.54 -13.17
CA VAL A 381 -16.22 16.91 -11.82
C VAL A 381 -14.82 17.51 -11.90
N HIS A 382 -14.31 17.95 -10.75
CA HIS A 382 -12.94 18.38 -10.59
C HIS A 382 -11.95 17.34 -11.17
N ASP A 383 -11.06 17.80 -12.05
CA ASP A 383 -10.07 16.99 -12.79
C ASP A 383 -10.64 15.83 -13.64
N SER A 384 -11.94 15.82 -13.90
CA SER A 384 -12.57 14.90 -14.86
C SER A 384 -13.73 15.60 -15.57
N CYS A 385 -13.37 16.36 -16.61
CA CYS A 385 -14.31 16.96 -17.55
C CYS A 385 -13.71 16.90 -18.96
N PRO A 386 -14.33 16.19 -19.92
CA PRO A 386 -13.83 16.12 -21.28
C PRO A 386 -13.79 17.50 -21.96
N PRO A 387 -12.86 17.74 -22.90
CA PRO A 387 -12.84 18.97 -23.67
C PRO A 387 -14.13 19.12 -24.49
N THR A 388 -14.63 20.35 -24.58
CA THR A 388 -15.82 20.71 -25.36
C THR A 388 -15.46 21.65 -26.50
N THR A 389 -16.28 21.67 -27.55
CA THR A 389 -16.18 22.65 -28.64
C THR A 389 -17.36 23.62 -28.57
N LEU A 390 -17.14 24.87 -28.98
CA LEU A 390 -18.18 25.89 -29.09
C LEU A 390 -18.98 25.78 -30.40
N ALA A 391 -18.61 24.86 -31.30
CA ALA A 391 -19.35 24.61 -32.52
C ALA A 391 -20.72 24.00 -32.19
N THR A 392 -21.78 24.55 -32.79
CA THR A 392 -23.19 24.15 -32.60
C THR A 392 -23.80 23.59 -33.87
#